data_AF-A0A8X8GSZ6-F1
#
_entry.id   AF-A0A8X8GSZ6-F1
#
_cell.length_a   1.000
_cell.length_b   1.000
_cell.length_c   1.000
_cell.angle_alpha   90.00
_cell.angle_beta   90.00
_cell.angle_gamma   90.00
#
_symmetry.space_group_name_H-M   'P 1'
#
loop_
_entity.id
_entity.type
_entity.pdbx_description
1 polymer ?
#
loop_
_entity_poly.entity_id
_entity_poly.type
_entity_poly.pdbx_seq_one_letter_code
_entity_poly.pdbx_strand_id
1 'polypeptide(L)'
;MNLILTILSALGSFIVTNVDDIFVLMLLFSQARSQAKTGNSGIVSMESKGNRIYPRDIVIGQYLGFALLVLISLLATFGVTLIPDQWVGLLGLIPMYLGVKLFIKGEDEDEGNILSNLNKFNKFYLSVAFITFANGGDNIGI
;
A
#
# COMPACT_ATOMS: atom_id res chain seq x y z
N MET A 1 19.78 12.00 22.63
CA MET A 1 18.33 12.28 22.54
C MET A 1 17.62 11.43 23.58
N ASN A 2 16.66 11.98 24.32
CA ASN A 2 15.95 11.21 25.35
C ASN A 2 15.08 10.15 24.66
N LEU A 3 15.10 8.89 25.13
CA LEU A 3 14.31 7.78 24.57
C LEU A 3 12.84 8.17 24.35
N ILE A 4 12.26 8.87 25.33
CA ILE A 4 10.89 9.38 25.29
C ILE A 4 10.67 10.32 24.09
N LEU A 5 11.62 11.20 23.81
CA LEU A 5 11.53 12.11 22.67
C LEU A 5 11.62 11.36 21.35
N THR A 6 12.50 10.35 21.24
CA THR A 6 12.59 9.52 20.03
C THR A 6 11.28 8.79 19.76
N ILE A 7 10.67 8.18 20.79
CA ILE A 7 9.38 7.49 20.66
C ILE A 7 8.29 8.47 20.25
N LEU A 8 8.23 9.65 20.88
CA LEU A 8 7.25 10.69 20.54
C LEU A 8 7.42 11.19 19.11
N SER A 9 8.65 11.43 18.66
CA SER A 9 8.93 11.85 17.29
C SER A 9 8.59 10.76 16.27
N ALA A 10 8.91 9.50 16.55
CA ALA A 10 8.55 8.37 15.69
C ALA A 10 7.02 8.20 15.59
N LEU A 11 6.30 8.27 16.71
CA LEU A 11 4.83 8.23 16.73
C LEU A 11 4.23 9.42 15.98
N GLY A 12 4.75 10.62 16.20
CA GLY A 12 4.30 11.83 15.50
C GLY A 12 4.51 11.71 14.00
N SER A 13 5.70 11.29 13.57
CA SER A 13 6.04 11.07 12.15
C SER A 13 5.12 10.00 11.53
N PHE A 14 4.94 8.87 12.21
CA PHE A 14 4.08 7.80 11.76
C PHE A 14 2.61 8.24 11.61
N ILE A 15 2.08 9.02 12.56
CA ILE A 15 0.70 9.54 12.45
C ILE A 15 0.60 10.50 11.26
N VAL A 16 1.60 11.38 11.08
CA VAL A 16 1.59 12.40 10.02
C VAL A 16 1.65 11.77 8.63
N THR A 17 2.46 10.74 8.41
CA THR A 17 2.56 10.07 7.11
C THR A 17 1.32 9.24 6.79
N ASN A 18 0.61 8.72 7.79
CA ASN A 18 -0.63 7.94 7.58
C ASN A 18 -1.91 8.79 7.46
N VAL A 19 -1.82 10.11 7.29
CA VAL A 19 -3.01 10.97 7.17
C VAL A 19 -3.77 10.71 5.86
N ASP A 20 -3.04 10.42 4.79
CA ASP A 20 -3.57 10.11 3.46
C ASP A 20 -4.36 8.78 3.43
N ASP A 21 -3.95 7.79 4.20
CA ASP A 21 -4.61 6.49 4.38
C ASP A 21 -6.07 6.63 4.81
N ILE A 22 -6.41 7.66 5.57
CA ILE A 22 -7.80 7.92 6.00
C ILE A 22 -8.70 8.12 4.78
N PHE A 23 -8.23 8.82 3.74
CA PHE A 23 -9.01 9.04 2.52
C PHE A 23 -9.19 7.74 1.73
N VAL A 24 -8.13 6.94 1.62
CA VAL A 24 -8.18 5.62 0.96
C VAL A 24 -9.17 4.70 1.68
N LEU A 25 -9.07 4.58 3.01
CA LEU A 25 -9.99 3.77 3.81
C LEU A 25 -11.42 4.29 3.72
N MET A 26 -11.63 5.61 3.75
CA MET A 26 -12.95 6.21 3.58
C MET A 26 -13.58 5.79 2.26
N LEU A 27 -12.83 5.83 1.16
CA LEU A 27 -13.30 5.39 -0.15
C LEU A 27 -13.63 3.89 -0.16
N LEU A 28 -12.74 3.05 0.37
CA LEU A 28 -12.95 1.60 0.42
C LEU A 28 -14.17 1.22 1.27
N PHE A 29 -14.33 1.80 2.46
CA PHE A 29 -15.48 1.55 3.33
C PHE A 29 -16.77 2.14 2.76
N SER A 30 -16.70 3.27 2.05
CA SER A 30 -17.85 3.85 1.32
C SER A 30 -18.35 2.90 0.23
N GLN A 31 -17.43 2.33 -0.56
CA GLN A 31 -17.76 1.33 -1.58
C GLN A 31 -18.35 0.05 -0.97
N ALA A 32 -17.75 -0.47 0.10
CA ALA A 32 -18.27 -1.63 0.83
C ALA A 32 -19.70 -1.40 1.35
N ARG A 33 -19.98 -0.19 1.88
CA ARG A 33 -21.32 0.19 2.35
C ARG A 33 -22.32 0.37 1.20
N SER A 34 -21.89 0.94 0.08
CA SER A 34 -22.73 1.15 -1.10
C SER A 34 -23.22 -0.17 -1.70
N GLN A 35 -22.33 -1.17 -1.83
CA GLN A 35 -22.70 -2.51 -2.31
C GLN A 35 -23.68 -3.24 -1.38
N ALA A 36 -23.53 -3.08 -0.06
CA ALA A 36 -24.48 -3.63 0.91
C ALA A 36 -25.89 -3.01 0.79
N LYS A 37 -26.00 -1.76 0.32
CA LYS A 37 -27.26 -1.03 0.15
C LYS A 37 -27.96 -1.37 -1.18
N THR A 38 -27.19 -1.55 -2.25
CA THR A 38 -27.70 -1.94 -3.59
C THR A 38 -28.23 -3.37 -3.62
N GLY A 39 -27.69 -4.28 -2.80
CA GLY A 39 -28.24 -5.64 -2.65
C GLY A 39 -29.68 -5.72 -2.11
N ASN A 40 -30.18 -4.65 -1.48
CA ASN A 40 -31.52 -4.55 -0.91
C ASN A 40 -32.52 -3.72 -1.76
N SER A 41 -32.07 -3.10 -2.87
CA SER A 41 -32.93 -2.25 -3.71
C SER A 41 -32.97 -2.83 -5.13
N GLY A 42 -34.08 -3.50 -5.47
CA GLY A 42 -34.24 -4.32 -6.69
C GLY A 42 -34.32 -3.57 -8.02
N ILE A 43 -33.59 -2.47 -8.21
CA ILE A 43 -33.65 -1.65 -9.43
C ILE A 43 -32.33 -0.90 -9.68
N VAL A 44 -31.19 -1.60 -9.81
CA VAL A 44 -30.09 -1.15 -10.68
C VAL A 44 -29.37 -2.38 -11.21
N SER A 45 -29.69 -2.77 -12.44
CA SER A 45 -28.88 -3.64 -13.28
C SER A 45 -27.68 -2.84 -13.80
N MET A 46 -26.52 -3.07 -13.22
CA MET A 46 -25.23 -2.92 -13.91
C MET A 46 -24.36 -4.09 -13.46
N GLU A 47 -23.84 -4.83 -14.43
CA GLU A 47 -22.99 -6.00 -14.27
C GLU A 47 -21.81 -5.72 -13.34
N SER A 48 -21.99 -5.93 -12.04
CA SER A 48 -20.89 -6.09 -11.12
C SER A 48 -20.82 -7.56 -10.77
N LYS A 49 -20.19 -8.34 -11.65
CA LYS A 49 -19.71 -9.70 -11.35
C LYS A 49 -18.51 -9.58 -10.39
N GLY A 50 -18.72 -8.87 -9.29
CA GLY A 50 -17.72 -8.52 -8.30
C GLY A 50 -17.91 -9.37 -7.06
N ASN A 51 -16.80 -9.89 -6.53
CA ASN A 51 -16.78 -10.55 -5.24
C ASN A 51 -17.37 -9.59 -4.18
N ARG A 52 -18.29 -10.06 -3.32
CA ARG A 52 -18.91 -9.20 -2.29
C ARG A 52 -17.81 -8.58 -1.42
N ILE A 53 -17.81 -7.26 -1.31
CA ILE A 53 -16.84 -6.54 -0.49
C ILE A 53 -17.31 -6.52 0.97
N TYR A 54 -16.57 -7.15 1.87
CA TYR A 54 -16.85 -7.08 3.30
C TYR A 54 -15.94 -6.05 3.99
N PRO A 55 -16.46 -5.27 4.96
CA PRO A 55 -15.62 -4.39 5.79
C PRO A 55 -14.45 -5.12 6.47
N ARG A 56 -14.62 -6.41 6.78
CA ARG A 56 -13.57 -7.26 7.35
C ARG A 56 -12.40 -7.45 6.38
N ASP A 57 -12.66 -7.53 5.08
CA ASP A 57 -11.61 -7.69 4.08
C ASP A 57 -10.75 -6.43 3.98
N ILE A 58 -11.34 -5.25 4.20
CA ILE A 58 -10.60 -3.97 4.27
C ILE A 58 -9.64 -4.00 5.45
N VAL A 59 -10.15 -4.34 6.63
CA VAL A 59 -9.32 -4.38 7.86
C VAL A 59 -8.20 -5.41 7.75
N ILE A 60 -8.51 -6.62 7.28
CA ILE A 60 -7.50 -7.68 7.09
C ILE A 60 -6.44 -7.24 6.07
N GLY A 61 -6.88 -6.65 4.95
CA GLY A 61 -5.96 -6.14 3.94
C GLY A 61 -5.05 -5.06 4.47
N GLN A 62 -5.59 -4.09 5.20
CA GLN A 62 -4.81 -3.01 5.81
C GLN A 62 -3.73 -3.56 6.76
N TYR A 63 -4.07 -4.47 7.66
CA TYR A 63 -3.08 -5.07 8.57
C TYR A 63 -2.03 -5.89 7.82
N LEU A 64 -2.40 -6.59 6.74
CA LEU A 64 -1.43 -7.30 5.90
C LEU A 64 -0.48 -6.33 5.18
N GLY A 65 -0.99 -5.22 4.64
CA GLY A 65 -0.19 -4.17 4.01
C GLY A 65 0.80 -3.56 4.99
N PHE A 66 0.34 -3.14 6.17
CA PHE A 66 1.22 -2.60 7.22
C PHE A 66 2.23 -3.62 7.75
N ALA A 67 1.83 -4.88 7.94
CA ALA A 67 2.75 -5.93 8.36
C ALA A 67 3.88 -6.11 7.33
N LEU A 68 3.56 -6.03 6.04
CA LEU A 68 4.55 -6.07 4.97
C LEU A 68 5.47 -4.85 5.00
N LEU A 69 4.93 -3.64 5.19
CA LEU A 69 5.74 -2.42 5.33
C LEU A 69 6.72 -2.51 6.50
N VAL A 70 6.23 -2.90 7.68
CA VAL A 70 7.07 -3.07 8.88
C VAL A 70 8.14 -4.13 8.66
N LEU A 71 7.79 -5.26 8.02
CA LEU A 71 8.75 -6.31 7.69
C LEU A 71 9.87 -5.76 6.78
N ILE A 72 9.50 -5.02 5.73
CA ILE A 72 10.45 -4.43 4.78
C ILE A 72 11.30 -3.36 5.45
N SER A 73 10.74 -2.49 6.30
CA SER A 73 11.50 -1.52 7.09
C SER A 73 12.54 -2.22 7.96
N LEU A 74 12.15 -3.25 8.72
CA LEU A 74 13.08 -3.99 9.56
C LEU A 74 14.21 -4.61 8.72
N LEU A 75 13.86 -5.27 7.62
CA LEU A 75 14.84 -5.85 6.70
C LEU A 75 15.77 -4.79 6.09
N ALA A 76 15.24 -3.62 5.74
CA ALA A 76 16.01 -2.51 5.20
C ALA A 76 16.97 -1.95 6.26
N THR A 77 16.50 -1.72 7.49
CA THR A 77 17.35 -1.27 8.60
C THR A 77 18.50 -2.24 8.87
N PHE A 78 18.22 -3.55 8.95
CA PHE A 78 19.26 -4.56 9.11
C PHE A 78 20.16 -4.66 7.88
N GLY A 79 19.60 -4.57 6.67
CA GLY A 79 20.35 -4.66 5.41
C GLY A 79 21.32 -3.50 5.21
N VAL A 80 20.92 -2.28 5.56
CA VAL A 80 21.77 -1.09 5.48
C VAL A 80 22.99 -1.21 6.39
N THR A 81 22.88 -1.88 7.54
CA THR A 81 24.05 -2.08 8.43
C THR A 81 25.17 -2.92 7.81
N LEU A 82 24.89 -3.67 6.74
CA LEU A 82 25.90 -4.43 5.99
C LEU A 82 26.63 -3.58 4.93
N ILE A 83 26.08 -2.41 4.58
CA ILE A 83 26.60 -1.53 3.53
C ILE A 83 27.47 -0.45 4.21
N PRO A 84 28.71 -0.19 3.75
CA PRO A 84 29.53 0.87 4.34
C PRO A 84 28.87 2.24 4.15
N ASP A 85 28.92 3.10 5.16
CA ASP A 85 28.21 4.40 5.22
C ASP A 85 28.40 5.28 3.98
N GLN A 86 29.60 5.25 3.38
CA GLN A 86 29.95 5.99 2.16
C GLN A 86 29.10 5.60 0.93
N TRP A 87 28.50 4.40 0.92
CA TRP A 87 27.67 3.90 -0.18
C TRP A 87 26.17 4.03 0.10
N VAL A 88 25.76 4.31 1.34
CA VAL A 88 24.33 4.41 1.71
C VAL A 88 23.64 5.52 0.93
N GLY A 89 24.31 6.66 0.73
CA GLY A 89 23.78 7.77 -0.08
C GLY A 89 23.54 7.42 -1.56
N LEU A 90 24.22 6.41 -2.10
CA LEU A 90 24.04 5.96 -3.48
C LEU A 90 22.76 5.14 -3.68
N LEU A 91 22.13 4.63 -2.61
CA LEU A 91 20.86 3.89 -2.71
C LEU A 91 19.75 4.74 -3.33
N GLY A 92 19.78 6.07 -3.15
CA GLY A 92 18.83 6.99 -3.78
C GLY A 92 18.90 7.03 -5.31
N LEU A 93 20.01 6.57 -5.91
CA LEU A 93 20.12 6.44 -7.37
C LEU A 93 19.21 5.32 -7.92
N ILE A 94 18.89 4.31 -7.11
CA ILE A 94 18.00 3.21 -7.53
C ILE A 94 16.59 3.72 -7.84
N PRO A 95 15.85 4.37 -6.91
CA PRO A 95 14.53 4.90 -7.23
C PRO A 95 14.58 5.99 -8.29
N MET A 96 15.65 6.81 -8.34
CA MET A 96 15.82 7.82 -9.39
C MET A 96 15.94 7.19 -10.79
N TYR A 97 16.77 6.15 -10.93
CA TYR A 97 16.91 5.40 -12.18
C TYR A 97 15.60 4.73 -12.59
N LEU A 98 14.91 4.09 -11.64
CA LEU A 98 13.61 3.46 -11.91
C LEU A 98 12.57 4.48 -12.38
N GLY A 99 12.51 5.65 -11.73
CA GLY A 99 11.61 6.74 -12.13
C GLY A 99 11.90 7.25 -13.54
N VAL A 100 13.16 7.52 -13.87
CA VAL A 100 13.57 7.96 -15.22
C VAL A 100 13.29 6.89 -16.26
N LYS A 101 13.59 5.62 -15.95
CA LYS A 101 13.33 4.49 -16.84
C LYS A 101 11.85 4.36 -17.15
N LEU A 102 10.99 4.45 -16.13
CA LEU A 102 9.54 4.36 -16.30
C LEU A 102 8.98 5.56 -17.09
N PHE A 103 9.49 6.76 -16.82
CA PHE A 103 9.12 7.97 -17.56
C PHE A 103 9.44 7.89 -19.06
N ILE A 104 10.54 7.25 -19.43
CA ILE A 104 10.97 7.13 -20.84
C ILE A 104 10.31 5.94 -21.54
N LYS A 105 10.20 4.78 -20.87
CA LYS A 105 9.71 3.54 -21.49
C LYS A 105 8.19 3.54 -21.71
N GLY A 106 7.43 4.27 -20.91
CA GLY A 106 5.96 4.17 -20.91
C GLY A 106 5.47 2.81 -20.40
N GLU A 107 4.19 2.72 -20.05
CA GLU A 107 3.56 1.53 -19.45
C GLU A 107 3.17 0.45 -20.49
N ASP A 108 3.60 0.59 -21.74
CA ASP A 108 2.93 -0.01 -22.90
C ASP A 108 3.17 -1.52 -23.11
N GLU A 109 4.14 -2.15 -22.43
CA GLU A 109 4.54 -3.54 -22.74
C GLU A 109 4.27 -4.58 -21.63
N ASP A 110 4.09 -4.17 -20.37
CA ASP A 110 4.09 -5.12 -19.24
C ASP A 110 2.72 -5.26 -18.52
N GLU A 111 1.76 -4.36 -18.74
CA GLU A 111 0.45 -4.39 -18.07
C GLU A 111 -0.35 -5.66 -18.35
N GLY A 112 -0.37 -6.14 -19.60
CA GLY A 112 -1.19 -7.29 -20.00
C GLY A 112 -0.82 -8.60 -19.29
N ASN A 113 0.44 -8.76 -18.89
CA ASN A 113 0.95 -9.97 -18.21
C ASN A 113 0.87 -9.86 -16.68
N ILE A 114 0.85 -8.64 -16.15
CA ILE A 114 0.66 -8.38 -14.72
C ILE A 114 -0.83 -8.50 -14.38
N LEU A 115 -1.72 -7.91 -15.18
CA LEU A 115 -3.18 -7.99 -15.01
C LEU A 115 -3.71 -9.44 -15.05
N SER A 116 -3.14 -10.29 -15.90
CA SER A 116 -3.51 -11.71 -15.98
C SER A 116 -3.10 -12.50 -14.74
N ASN A 117 -1.97 -12.17 -14.12
CA ASN A 117 -1.55 -12.71 -12.82
C ASN A 117 -2.33 -12.09 -11.64
N LEU A 118 -2.73 -10.82 -11.74
CA LEU A 118 -3.57 -10.12 -10.76
C LEU A 118 -4.98 -10.69 -10.70
N ASN A 119 -5.52 -11.21 -11.80
CA ASN A 119 -6.78 -11.98 -11.82
C ASN A 119 -6.75 -13.24 -10.93
N LYS A 120 -5.55 -13.70 -10.52
CA LYS A 120 -5.37 -14.78 -9.54
C LYS A 120 -5.55 -14.31 -8.09
N PHE A 121 -5.37 -13.01 -7.82
CA PHE A 121 -5.65 -12.35 -6.54
C PHE A 121 -7.15 -12.02 -6.44
N ASN A 122 -8.01 -13.01 -6.61
CA ASN A 122 -9.48 -12.89 -6.62
C ASN A 122 -10.08 -12.53 -5.23
N LYS A 123 -9.25 -12.05 -4.29
CA LYS A 123 -9.62 -11.76 -2.91
C LYS A 123 -9.40 -10.28 -2.63
N PHE A 124 -10.49 -9.59 -2.33
CA PHE A 124 -10.50 -8.15 -2.11
C PHE A 124 -9.51 -7.69 -1.03
N TYR A 125 -9.30 -8.47 0.04
CA TYR A 125 -8.32 -8.12 1.06
C TYR A 125 -6.87 -8.05 0.55
N LEU A 126 -6.51 -8.81 -0.50
CA LEU A 126 -5.17 -8.71 -1.12
C LEU A 126 -5.04 -7.42 -1.91
N SER A 127 -6.09 -6.99 -2.59
CA SER A 127 -6.12 -5.68 -3.26
C SER A 127 -5.97 -4.56 -2.24
N VAL A 128 -6.67 -4.62 -1.11
CA VAL A 128 -6.52 -3.63 -0.04
C VAL A 128 -5.11 -3.65 0.54
N ALA A 129 -4.53 -4.84 0.78
CA ALA A 129 -3.14 -4.95 1.24
C ALA A 129 -2.14 -4.31 0.26
N PHE A 130 -2.33 -4.53 -1.05
CA PHE A 130 -1.49 -3.94 -2.08
C PHE A 130 -1.64 -2.42 -2.15
N ILE A 131 -2.87 -1.90 -2.06
CA ILE A 131 -3.13 -0.45 -2.01
C ILE A 131 -2.46 0.16 -0.77
N THR A 132 -2.63 -0.44 0.42
CA THR A 132 -1.99 0.04 1.66
C THR A 132 -0.46 0.00 1.54
N PHE A 133 0.11 -1.07 0.99
CA PHE A 133 1.56 -1.18 0.80
C PHE A 133 2.10 -0.14 -0.20
N ALA A 134 1.39 0.06 -1.32
CA ALA A 134 1.79 1.03 -2.33
C ALA A 134 1.66 2.47 -1.83
N ASN A 135 0.62 2.77 -1.03
CA ASN A 135 0.43 4.09 -0.45
C ASN A 135 1.48 4.39 0.63
N GLY A 136 1.66 3.45 1.56
CA GLY A 136 2.56 3.62 2.71
C GLY A 136 4.05 3.40 2.41
N GLY A 137 4.49 3.60 1.16
CA GLY A 137 5.90 3.49 0.79
C GLY A 137 6.78 4.52 1.52
N ASP A 138 6.23 5.67 1.88
CA ASP A 138 6.88 6.70 2.68
C ASP A 138 7.03 6.32 4.17
N ASN A 139 6.16 5.43 4.69
CA ASN A 139 6.31 4.86 6.03
C ASN A 139 7.55 3.97 6.16
N ILE A 140 8.16 3.51 5.07
CA ILE A 140 9.32 2.59 5.13
C ILE A 140 10.51 3.25 5.84
N GLY A 141 10.66 4.56 5.71
CA GLY A 141 11.80 5.33 6.24
C GLY A 141 11.65 5.82 7.69
N ILE A 142 10.52 5.53 8.35
CA ILE A 142 10.21 5.92 9.74
C ILE A 142 10.68 4.84 10.71
#